data_AF-T1AKG8-F1
#
_entry.id   AF-T1AKG8-F1
#
_cell.length_a   1.000
_cell.length_b   1.000
_cell.length_c   1.000
_cell.angle_alpha   90.00
_cell.angle_beta   90.00
_cell.angle_gamma   90.00
#
_symmetry.space_group_name_H-M   'P 1'
#
loop_
_entity.id
_entity.type
_entity.pdbx_description
1 polymer ?
#
loop_
_entity_poly.entity_id
_entity_poly.type
_entity_poly.pdbx_seq_one_letter_code
_entity_poly.pdbx_strand_id
1 'polypeptide(L)'
;EWGTALAPLRVARARGARLFVWVDETRPLLQGARLTAWELARERIPHAVIADNAAGHFLATGAVDAVVVGADRIARNGDFANKIGTYEKAVVARENGVPFYVAAPWSTFDRTAADGRAIPVEERSGEEVAEFAGRRVTPARSPARNP
;
A
#
# COMPACT_ATOMS: atom_id res chain seq x y z
N GLU A 1 14.06 -12.31 4.69
CA GLU A 1 14.53 -10.92 4.54
C GLU A 1 13.61 -9.98 5.32
N TRP A 2 14.03 -8.75 5.65
CA TRP A 2 13.29 -7.85 6.54
C TRP A 2 12.22 -6.99 5.86
N GLY A 3 12.16 -6.97 4.52
CA GLY A 3 11.29 -6.07 3.77
C GLY A 3 11.60 -4.58 4.01
N THR A 4 10.76 -3.70 3.48
CA THR A 4 10.87 -2.24 3.66
C THR A 4 9.79 -1.72 4.60
N ALA A 5 8.53 -1.70 4.17
CA ALA A 5 7.42 -1.21 4.99
C ALA A 5 7.17 -2.06 6.25
N LEU A 6 7.45 -3.37 6.19
CA LEU A 6 7.31 -4.26 7.34
C LEU A 6 8.50 -4.22 8.30
N ALA A 7 9.67 -3.72 7.87
CA ALA A 7 10.86 -3.67 8.72
C ALA A 7 10.66 -2.79 9.98
N PRO A 8 10.11 -1.56 9.89
CA PRO A 8 9.77 -0.76 11.06
C PRO A 8 8.85 -1.48 12.05
N LEU A 9 7.85 -2.22 11.55
CA LEU A 9 6.91 -2.98 12.39
C LEU A 9 7.62 -4.12 13.14
N ARG A 10 8.49 -4.86 12.44
CA ARG A 10 9.32 -5.92 13.01
C ARG A 10 10.25 -5.37 14.10
N VAL A 11 10.88 -4.23 13.85
CA VAL A 11 11.75 -3.55 14.84
C VAL A 11 10.94 -3.05 16.04
N ALA A 12 9.78 -2.43 15.84
CA ALA A 12 8.92 -1.97 16.91
C ALA A 12 8.50 -3.13 17.83
N ARG A 13 8.10 -4.26 17.24
CA ARG A 13 7.75 -5.48 17.99
C ARG A 13 8.94 -6.05 18.75
N ALA A 14 10.13 -6.11 18.14
CA ALA A 14 11.35 -6.56 18.82
C ALA A 14 11.70 -5.68 20.03
N ARG A 15 11.27 -4.42 20.03
CA ARG A 15 11.41 -3.48 21.15
C ARG A 15 10.24 -3.56 22.16
N GLY A 16 9.33 -4.51 22.01
CA GLY A 16 8.22 -4.73 22.93
C GLY A 16 6.94 -3.94 22.62
N ALA A 17 6.87 -3.24 21.48
CA ALA A 17 5.65 -2.55 21.09
C ALA A 17 4.53 -3.57 20.83
N ARG A 18 3.34 -3.27 21.36
CA ARG A 18 2.10 -3.97 21.01
C ARG A 18 1.52 -3.27 19.79
N LEU A 19 1.44 -3.98 18.68
CA LEU A 19 0.94 -3.43 17.43
C LEU A 19 -0.05 -4.37 16.78
N PHE A 20 -1.03 -3.77 16.12
CA PHE A 20 -2.00 -4.41 15.26
C PHE A 20 -1.88 -3.78 13.87
N VAL A 21 -1.94 -4.60 12.82
CA VAL A 21 -1.76 -4.14 11.44
C VAL A 21 -3.07 -4.27 10.65
N TRP A 22 -3.59 -3.15 10.18
CA TRP A 22 -4.61 -3.13 9.13
C TRP A 22 -3.93 -3.30 7.77
N VAL A 23 -4.33 -4.32 7.01
CA VAL A 23 -3.72 -4.66 5.72
C VAL A 23 -4.74 -4.45 4.62
N ASP A 24 -4.56 -3.40 3.82
CA ASP A 24 -5.32 -3.23 2.58
C ASP A 24 -5.09 -4.44 1.66
N GLU A 25 -6.15 -5.02 1.11
CA GLU A 25 -6.04 -6.20 0.25
C GLU A 25 -5.18 -5.93 -1.00
N THR A 26 -5.18 -4.69 -1.49
CA THR A 26 -4.39 -4.13 -2.59
C THR A 26 -4.79 -4.69 -3.96
N ARG A 27 -5.99 -4.35 -4.43
CA ARG A 27 -6.43 -4.65 -5.81
C ARG A 27 -5.53 -3.94 -6.85
N PRO A 28 -5.45 -4.47 -8.08
CA PRO A 28 -6.09 -5.72 -8.54
C PRO A 28 -5.37 -7.01 -8.15
N LEU A 29 -4.06 -6.95 -7.88
CA LEU A 29 -3.20 -8.14 -7.70
C LEU A 29 -3.29 -8.82 -6.32
N LEU A 30 -3.95 -8.15 -5.37
CA LEU A 30 -4.16 -8.59 -4.00
C LEU A 30 -2.85 -8.85 -3.23
N GLN A 31 -1.86 -7.97 -3.41
CA GLN A 31 -0.55 -8.14 -2.79
C GLN A 31 -0.62 -8.09 -1.27
N GLY A 32 -1.42 -7.19 -0.70
CA GLY A 32 -1.60 -7.12 0.75
C GLY A 32 -2.28 -8.37 1.31
N ALA A 33 -3.36 -8.82 0.69
CA ALA A 33 -4.07 -10.02 1.12
C ALA A 33 -3.23 -11.31 0.94
N ARG A 34 -2.46 -11.43 -0.15
CA ARG A 34 -1.75 -12.68 -0.49
C ARG A 34 -0.34 -12.77 0.08
N LEU A 35 0.36 -11.64 0.17
CA LEU A 35 1.78 -11.60 0.55
C LEU A 35 1.94 -11.00 1.95
N THR A 36 1.46 -9.77 2.16
CA THR A 36 1.64 -9.07 3.44
C THR A 36 0.97 -9.81 4.59
N ALA A 37 -0.31 -10.19 4.43
CA ALA A 37 -1.03 -10.95 5.46
C ALA A 37 -0.38 -12.31 5.73
N TRP A 38 0.13 -12.98 4.70
CA TRP A 38 0.85 -14.25 4.85
C TRP A 38 2.14 -14.10 5.67
N GLU A 39 2.94 -13.06 5.42
CA GLU A 39 4.15 -12.77 6.21
C GLU A 39 3.81 -12.48 7.68
N LEU A 40 2.82 -11.61 7.91
CA LEU A 40 2.37 -11.24 9.26
C LEU A 40 1.83 -12.45 10.03
N ALA A 41 1.07 -13.33 9.37
CA ALA A 41 0.57 -14.57 9.95
C ALA A 41 1.72 -15.51 10.38
N ARG A 42 2.72 -15.70 9.50
CA ARG A 42 3.91 -16.53 9.82
C ARG A 42 4.69 -15.98 11.00
N GLU A 43 4.76 -14.67 11.13
CA GLU A 43 5.44 -14.01 12.23
C GLU A 43 4.58 -13.90 13.49
N ARG A 44 3.30 -14.29 13.44
CA ARG A 44 2.33 -14.11 14.53
C ARG A 44 2.19 -12.64 14.95
N ILE A 45 2.18 -11.74 13.97
CA ILE A 45 1.85 -10.33 14.18
C ILE A 45 0.33 -10.18 14.06
N PRO A 46 -0.36 -9.63 15.08
CA PRO A 46 -1.80 -9.38 15.00
C PRO A 46 -2.15 -8.47 13.81
N HIS A 47 -3.09 -8.91 12.97
CA HIS A 47 -3.49 -8.16 11.79
C HIS A 47 -4.91 -8.53 11.34
N ALA A 48 -5.51 -7.67 10.51
CA ALA A 48 -6.70 -7.96 9.73
C ALA A 48 -6.55 -7.44 8.31
N VAL A 49 -7.00 -8.23 7.34
CA VAL A 49 -7.11 -7.80 5.95
C VAL A 49 -8.42 -7.05 5.77
N ILE A 50 -8.36 -5.90 5.10
CA ILE A 50 -9.52 -5.05 4.80
C ILE A 50 -9.59 -4.78 3.30
N ALA A 51 -10.79 -4.51 2.80
CA ALA A 51 -10.95 -3.98 1.45
C ALA A 51 -10.29 -2.60 1.35
N ASP A 52 -9.73 -2.27 0.19
CA ASP A 52 -8.98 -1.02 -0.02
C ASP A 52 -9.80 0.25 0.28
N ASN A 53 -11.12 0.16 0.14
CA ASN A 53 -12.06 1.25 0.38
C ASN A 53 -12.53 1.34 1.85
N ALA A 54 -12.19 0.36 2.69
CA ALA A 54 -12.48 0.38 4.12
C ALA A 54 -11.43 1.14 4.93
N ALA A 55 -10.24 1.38 4.36
CA ALA A 55 -9.14 2.11 5.03
C ALA A 55 -9.61 3.47 5.58
N GLY A 56 -10.41 4.21 4.81
CA GLY A 56 -10.94 5.50 5.25
C GLY A 56 -11.85 5.42 6.47
N HIS A 57 -12.62 4.34 6.62
CA HIS A 57 -13.43 4.12 7.82
C HIS A 57 -12.57 3.93 9.07
N PHE A 58 -11.52 3.12 8.98
CA PHE A 58 -10.62 2.87 10.12
C PHE A 58 -9.77 4.09 10.48
N LEU A 59 -9.39 4.90 9.50
CA LEU A 59 -8.77 6.21 9.73
C LEU A 59 -9.72 7.16 10.45
N ALA A 60 -10.96 7.29 9.97
CA ALA A 60 -11.95 8.24 10.53
C ALA A 60 -12.45 7.88 11.92
N THR A 61 -12.46 6.59 12.27
CA THR A 61 -12.86 6.10 13.60
C THR A 61 -11.72 6.13 14.63
N GLY A 62 -10.53 6.56 14.24
CA GLY A 62 -9.35 6.58 15.11
C GLY A 62 -8.77 5.19 15.42
N ALA A 63 -9.09 4.18 14.60
CA ALA A 63 -8.57 2.82 14.76
C ALA A 63 -7.14 2.65 14.21
N VAL A 64 -6.59 3.67 13.55
CA VAL A 64 -5.26 3.67 12.93
C VAL A 64 -4.44 4.81 13.50
N ASP A 65 -3.33 4.48 14.17
CA ASP A 65 -2.43 5.48 14.77
C ASP A 65 -1.40 6.05 13.78
N ALA A 66 -1.05 5.27 12.74
CA ALA A 66 -0.10 5.67 11.71
C ALA A 66 -0.29 4.83 10.44
N VAL A 67 0.02 5.44 9.30
CA VAL A 67 0.09 4.75 8.00
C VAL A 67 1.56 4.58 7.61
N VAL A 68 1.95 3.37 7.20
CA VAL A 68 3.30 3.07 6.70
C VAL A 68 3.19 2.35 5.36
N VAL A 69 3.81 2.92 4.33
CA VAL A 69 3.86 2.33 2.98
C VAL A 69 5.30 2.17 2.49
N GLY A 70 5.48 1.38 1.43
CA GLY A 70 6.71 1.36 0.65
C GLY A 70 6.75 2.47 -0.40
N ALA A 71 7.78 2.45 -1.24
CA ALA A 71 7.82 3.22 -2.47
C ALA A 71 8.55 2.44 -3.56
N ASP A 72 8.07 2.59 -4.79
CA ASP A 72 8.71 2.04 -5.99
C ASP A 72 9.76 3.01 -6.54
N ARG A 73 9.48 4.33 -6.44
CA ARG A 73 10.39 5.39 -6.87
C ARG A 73 10.13 6.68 -6.10
N ILE A 74 11.19 7.39 -5.71
CA ILE A 74 11.09 8.69 -5.03
C ILE A 74 11.85 9.75 -5.84
N ALA A 75 11.19 10.83 -6.24
CA ALA A 75 11.79 11.96 -6.94
C ALA A 75 12.57 12.88 -6.00
N ARG A 76 13.37 13.79 -6.57
CA ARG A 76 14.24 14.70 -5.80
C ARG A 76 13.50 15.63 -4.84
N ASN A 77 12.26 16.03 -5.17
CA ASN A 77 11.44 16.88 -4.31
C ASN A 77 10.70 16.10 -3.20
N GLY A 78 10.83 14.77 -3.16
CA GLY A 78 10.16 13.90 -2.20
C GLY A 78 8.82 13.32 -2.66
N ASP A 79 8.30 13.74 -3.82
CA ASP A 79 7.18 13.03 -4.44
C ASP A 79 7.57 11.59 -4.70
N PHE A 80 6.65 10.66 -4.52
CA PHE A 80 6.95 9.25 -4.68
C PHE A 80 5.82 8.51 -5.38
N ALA A 81 6.21 7.53 -6.18
CA ALA A 81 5.32 6.53 -6.73
C ALA A 81 5.38 5.26 -5.87
N ASN A 82 4.21 4.67 -5.67
CA ASN A 82 4.00 3.39 -5.04
C ASN A 82 2.75 2.76 -5.68
N LYS A 83 2.37 1.56 -5.21
CA LYS A 83 1.13 0.89 -5.61
C LYS A 83 -0.10 1.82 -5.60
N ILE A 84 -0.94 1.68 -6.62
CA ILE A 84 -2.22 2.39 -6.75
C ILE A 84 -3.04 2.32 -5.46
N GLY A 85 -3.75 3.40 -5.15
CA GLY A 85 -4.44 3.61 -3.88
C GLY A 85 -3.59 4.34 -2.83
N THR A 86 -2.25 4.29 -2.90
CA THR A 86 -1.37 4.98 -1.91
C THR A 86 -1.68 6.47 -1.76
N TYR A 87 -1.92 7.16 -2.88
CA TYR A 87 -2.30 8.58 -2.88
C TYR A 87 -3.60 8.84 -2.11
N GLU A 88 -4.64 8.02 -2.34
CA GLU A 88 -5.91 8.13 -1.63
C GLU A 88 -5.72 7.99 -0.12
N LYS A 89 -4.89 7.02 0.30
CA LYS A 89 -4.61 6.78 1.72
C LYS A 89 -3.85 7.95 2.33
N ALA A 90 -2.90 8.56 1.60
CA ALA A 90 -2.20 9.76 2.05
C ALA A 90 -3.15 10.96 2.24
N VAL A 91 -4.09 11.17 1.31
CA VAL A 91 -5.10 12.23 1.41
C VAL A 91 -6.01 12.00 2.62
N VAL A 92 -6.54 10.79 2.78
CA VAL A 92 -7.47 10.49 3.89
C VAL A 92 -6.76 10.47 5.23
N ALA A 93 -5.51 10.01 5.30
CA ALA A 93 -4.70 10.08 6.53
C ALA A 93 -4.49 11.54 6.97
N ARG A 94 -4.14 12.42 6.02
CA ARG A 94 -3.99 13.86 6.30
C ARG A 94 -5.28 14.49 6.83
N GLU A 95 -6.43 14.17 6.21
CA GLU A 95 -7.74 14.70 6.64
C GLU A 95 -8.08 14.29 8.08
N ASN A 96 -7.67 13.09 8.49
CA ASN A 96 -7.93 12.57 9.84
C ASN A 96 -6.77 12.82 10.83
N GLY A 97 -5.76 13.61 10.45
CA GLY A 97 -4.64 13.94 11.32
C GLY A 97 -3.72 12.74 11.65
N VAL A 98 -3.77 11.67 10.86
CA VAL A 98 -2.97 10.46 11.05
C VAL A 98 -1.62 10.61 10.32
N PRO A 99 -0.48 10.39 10.98
CA PRO A 99 0.83 10.50 10.35
C PRO A 99 1.03 9.44 9.26
N PHE A 100 1.62 9.87 8.14
CA PHE A 100 1.86 9.05 6.96
C PHE A 100 3.36 8.92 6.71
N TYR A 101 3.87 7.69 6.76
CA TYR A 101 5.29 7.38 6.60
C TYR A 101 5.56 6.54 5.36
N VAL A 102 6.67 6.87 4.68
CA VAL A 102 7.20 6.10 3.55
C VAL A 102 8.51 5.45 3.98
N ALA A 103 8.56 4.13 3.91
CA ALA A 103 9.75 3.34 4.22
C ALA A 103 10.36 2.79 2.92
N ALA A 104 11.50 3.34 2.51
CA ALA A 104 12.19 2.95 1.29
C ALA A 104 13.72 3.02 1.45
N PRO A 105 14.48 2.15 0.77
CA PRO A 105 15.94 2.22 0.74
C PRO A 105 16.42 3.41 -0.10
N TRP A 106 17.67 3.81 0.11
CA TRP A 106 18.32 4.85 -0.70
C TRP A 106 18.30 4.59 -2.20
N SER A 107 18.32 3.31 -2.60
CA SER A 107 18.26 2.90 -4.00
C SER A 107 16.93 3.22 -4.70
N THR A 108 15.86 3.52 -3.95
CA THR A 108 14.55 3.90 -4.49
C THR A 108 14.52 5.36 -4.95
N PHE A 109 15.49 6.18 -4.54
CA PHE A 109 15.57 7.58 -4.94
C PHE A 109 16.07 7.72 -6.38
N ASP A 110 15.23 8.29 -7.24
CA ASP A 110 15.56 8.65 -8.60
C ASP A 110 16.14 10.07 -8.65
N ARG A 111 17.44 10.16 -8.87
CA ARG A 111 18.16 11.44 -8.96
C ARG A 111 17.89 12.20 -10.27
N THR A 112 17.27 11.55 -11.25
CA THR A 112 16.95 12.14 -12.56
C THR A 112 15.54 12.73 -12.58
N ALA A 113 14.62 12.20 -11.78
CA ALA A 113 13.26 12.74 -11.63
C ALA A 113 13.26 13.99 -10.73
N ALA A 114 12.90 15.14 -11.31
CA ALA A 114 12.80 16.39 -10.56
C ALA A 114 11.60 16.37 -9.59
N ASP A 115 10.46 15.86 -10.04
CA ASP A 115 9.21 15.74 -9.29
C ASP A 115 8.44 14.47 -9.67
N GLY A 116 7.30 14.22 -9.02
CA GLY A 116 6.48 13.04 -9.26
C GLY A 116 5.88 12.94 -10.65
N ARG A 117 5.78 14.04 -11.41
CA ARG A 117 5.25 14.04 -12.79
C ARG A 117 6.24 13.44 -13.77
N ALA A 118 7.53 13.41 -13.42
CA ALA A 118 8.56 12.74 -14.19
C ALA A 118 8.58 11.21 -13.95
N ILE A 119 7.81 10.70 -12.99
CA ILE A 119 7.73 9.26 -12.73
C ILE A 119 6.64 8.64 -13.62
N PRO A 120 6.98 7.74 -14.55
CA PRO A 120 5.98 7.09 -15.39
C PRO A 120 5.10 6.14 -14.55
N VAL A 121 3.79 6.23 -14.77
CA VAL A 121 2.80 5.30 -14.21
C VAL A 121 2.62 4.14 -15.17
N GLU A 122 2.76 2.91 -14.67
CA GLU A 122 2.63 1.69 -15.48
C GLU A 122 1.16 1.36 -15.71
N GLU A 123 0.65 1.56 -16.93
CA GLU A 123 -0.67 1.04 -17.30
C GLU A 123 -0.55 -0.44 -17.71
N ARG A 124 -1.18 -1.31 -16.92
CA ARG A 124 -1.20 -2.77 -17.10
C ARG A 124 -2.48 -3.22 -17.81
N SER A 125 -2.60 -4.53 -18.08
CA SER A 125 -3.81 -5.08 -18.67
C SER A 125 -5.02 -4.82 -17.77
N GLY A 126 -6.11 -4.32 -18.37
CA GLY A 126 -7.40 -4.17 -17.70
C GLY A 126 -8.00 -5.51 -17.26
N GLU A 127 -7.51 -6.64 -17.77
CA GLU A 127 -7.94 -7.97 -17.33
C GLU A 127 -7.66 -8.24 -15.84
N GLU A 128 -6.58 -7.68 -15.28
CA GLU A 128 -6.30 -7.83 -13.84
C GLU A 128 -7.41 -7.21 -12.97
N VAL A 129 -8.05 -6.16 -13.46
CA VAL A 129 -9.22 -5.53 -12.83
C VAL A 129 -10.49 -6.29 -13.19
N ALA A 130 -10.66 -6.67 -14.46
CA ALA A 130 -11.87 -7.29 -14.98
C ALA A 130 -12.09 -8.73 -14.48
N GLU A 131 -11.02 -9.41 -14.05
CA GLU A 131 -11.01 -10.80 -13.64
C GLU A 131 -10.42 -11.01 -12.24
N PHE A 132 -10.87 -12.06 -11.58
CA PHE A 132 -10.32 -12.54 -10.32
C PHE A 132 -10.21 -14.06 -10.37
N ALA A 133 -9.01 -14.58 -10.09
CA ALA A 133 -8.71 -16.02 -10.14
C ALA A 133 -9.14 -16.70 -11.47
N GLY A 134 -8.90 -16.02 -12.60
CA GLY A 134 -9.25 -16.51 -13.95
C GLY A 134 -10.75 -16.49 -14.26
N ARG A 135 -11.55 -15.80 -13.45
CA ARG A 135 -12.99 -15.61 -13.67
C ARG A 135 -13.32 -14.14 -13.83
N ARG A 136 -14.02 -13.81 -14.91
CA ARG A 136 -14.50 -12.46 -15.16
C ARG A 136 -15.53 -12.04 -14.10
N VAL A 137 -15.28 -10.91 -13.45
CA VAL A 137 -16.13 -10.30 -12.42
C VAL A 137 -16.83 -9.03 -12.89
N THR A 138 -16.53 -8.58 -14.11
CA THR A 138 -17.15 -7.43 -14.78
C THR A 138 -18.05 -7.89 -15.93
N PRO A 139 -19.03 -7.09 -16.37
CA PRO A 139 -19.77 -7.39 -17.60
C PRO A 139 -18.82 -7.51 -18.81
N ALA A 140 -19.11 -8.42 -19.74
CA ALA A 140 -18.21 -8.79 -20.85
C ALA A 140 -17.76 -7.61 -21.73
N ARG A 141 -18.53 -6.53 -21.79
CA ARG A 141 -18.25 -5.34 -22.62
C ARG A 141 -17.79 -4.12 -21.81
N SER A 142 -17.59 -4.26 -20.51
CA SER A 142 -17.12 -3.16 -19.67
C SER A 142 -15.62 -2.98 -19.83
N PRO A 143 -15.14 -1.81 -20.32
CA PRO A 143 -13.71 -1.54 -20.36
C PRO A 143 -13.17 -1.38 -18.92
N ALA A 144 -11.96 -1.88 -18.68
CA ALA A 144 -11.25 -1.73 -17.42
C ALA A 144 -9.92 -0.98 -17.66
N ARG A 145 -9.56 -0.11 -16.71
CA ARG A 145 -8.29 0.65 -16.69
C ARG A 145 -7.49 0.21 -15.47
N ASN A 146 -6.17 0.18 -15.62
CA ASN A 146 -5.28 -0.40 -14.60
C ASN A 146 -3.94 0.36 -14.57
N PRO A 147 -3.94 1.57 -14.00
CA PRO A 147 -2.71 2.34 -13.77
C PRO A 147 -1.87 1.79 -12.61
#